data_AF-A0A932CB11-F1
#
_entry.id   AF-A0A932CB11-F1
#
_cell.length_a   1.000
_cell.length_b   1.000
_cell.length_c   1.000
_cell.angle_alpha   90.00
_cell.angle_beta   90.00
_cell.angle_gamma   90.00
#
_symmetry.space_group_name_H-M   'P 1'
#
loop_
_entity.id
_entity.type
_entity.pdbx_description
1 polymer ?
#
loop_
_entity_poly.entity_id
_entity_poly.type
_entity_poly.pdbx_seq_one_letter_code
_entity_poly.pdbx_strand_id
1 'polypeptide(L)'
;MRRLAGVDKVAISRRNETVVISHKPGATFHPAGMREVLEPLGVAIAQVQISARGRVQEQGEKRFFVAGKNKFAVVAAADAPNIPSGTLVLIEAVVNDRSNPMELTVMTAKPLAQ
;
A
#
# COMPACT_ATOMS: atom_id res chain seq x y z
N MET A 1 17.26 -0.83 16.11
CA MET A 1 16.22 -1.04 15.08
C MET A 1 16.88 -1.22 13.73
N ARG A 2 16.66 -2.37 13.05
CA ARG A 2 17.11 -2.59 11.67
C ARG A 2 16.39 -1.58 10.76
N ARG A 3 17.14 -0.86 9.91
CA ARG A 3 16.55 0.03 8.91
C ARG A 3 15.87 -0.82 7.84
N LEU A 4 14.54 -0.69 7.69
CA LEU A 4 13.81 -1.24 6.55
C LEU A 4 14.13 -0.39 5.31
N ALA A 5 14.76 -0.99 4.30
CA ALA A 5 15.13 -0.29 3.09
C ALA A 5 13.88 0.26 2.37
N GLY A 6 13.88 1.55 2.04
CA GLY A 6 12.78 2.20 1.32
C GLY A 6 11.58 2.61 2.17
N VAL A 7 11.63 2.42 3.49
CA VAL A 7 10.64 2.95 4.44
C VAL A 7 11.09 4.35 4.90
N ASP A 8 10.16 5.30 4.86
CA ASP A 8 10.34 6.69 5.28
C ASP A 8 9.92 6.88 6.76
N LYS A 9 8.78 6.29 7.16
CA LYS A 9 8.27 6.37 8.53
C LYS A 9 7.50 5.10 8.91
N VAL A 10 7.67 4.66 10.15
CA VAL A 10 6.84 3.61 10.77
C VAL A 10 6.18 4.21 12.01
N ALA A 11 4.86 4.10 12.12
CA ALA A 11 4.12 4.41 13.34
C ALA A 11 3.34 3.18 13.80
N ILE A 12 3.53 2.78 15.05
CA ILE A 12 2.87 1.62 15.66
C ILE A 12 1.94 2.13 16.76
N SER A 13 0.63 1.93 16.61
CA SER A 13 -0.35 2.20 17.66
C SER A 13 -0.78 0.90 18.31
N ARG A 14 -0.36 0.68 19.56
CA ARG A 14 -0.80 -0.48 20.35
C ARG A 14 -2.26 -0.38 20.79
N ARG A 15 -2.80 0.83 20.93
CA ARG A 15 -4.21 1.06 21.29
C ARG A 15 -5.16 0.65 20.16
N ASN A 16 -4.74 0.82 18.90
CA ASN A 16 -5.56 0.56 17.71
C ASN A 16 -5.06 -0.64 16.90
N GLU A 17 -4.07 -1.39 17.40
CA GLU A 17 -3.43 -2.52 16.70
C GLU A 17 -3.02 -2.22 15.25
N THR A 18 -2.63 -0.96 14.98
CA THR A 18 -2.36 -0.48 13.62
C THR A 18 -0.88 -0.18 13.43
N VAL A 19 -0.31 -0.64 12.31
CA VAL A 19 1.02 -0.26 11.83
C VAL A 19 0.86 0.56 10.56
N VAL A 20 1.26 1.83 10.63
CA VAL A 20 1.28 2.74 9.48
C VAL A 20 2.71 2.80 8.94
N ILE A 21 2.87 2.54 7.65
CA ILE A 21 4.17 2.56 6.98
C ILE A 21 4.11 3.55 5.82
N SER A 22 4.98 4.54 5.87
CA SER A 22 5.21 5.45 4.75
C SER A 22 6.45 4.99 4.01
N HIS A 23 6.35 4.77 2.70
CA HIS A 23 7.48 4.41 1.86
C HIS A 23 8.01 5.62 1.10
N LYS A 24 9.32 5.63 0.81
CA LYS A 24 9.90 6.61 -0.10
C LYS A 24 9.33 6.41 -1.51
N PRO A 25 9.07 7.48 -2.29
CA PRO A 25 8.67 7.33 -3.68
C PRO A 25 9.63 6.41 -4.45
N GLY A 26 9.08 5.43 -5.16
CA GLY A 26 9.87 4.47 -5.95
C GLY A 26 10.49 3.30 -5.17
N ALA A 27 10.34 3.24 -3.84
CA ALA A 27 10.76 2.08 -3.06
C ALA A 27 9.90 0.85 -3.36
N THR A 28 10.53 -0.33 -3.32
CA THR A 28 9.79 -1.60 -3.39
C THR A 28 9.09 -1.87 -2.05
N PHE A 29 7.80 -2.18 -2.12
CA PHE A 29 7.00 -2.57 -0.97
C PHE A 29 7.29 -4.05 -0.65
N HIS A 30 7.84 -4.32 0.53
CA HIS A 30 8.26 -5.66 0.95
C HIS A 30 7.65 -6.02 2.31
N PRO A 31 6.38 -6.44 2.34
CA PRO A 31 5.64 -6.67 3.59
C PRO A 31 6.15 -7.87 4.39
N ALA A 32 6.73 -8.88 3.73
CA ALA A 32 7.33 -10.05 4.40
C ALA A 32 8.45 -9.63 5.36
N GLY A 33 9.44 -8.86 4.88
CA GLY A 33 10.52 -8.36 5.73
C GLY A 33 10.04 -7.42 6.84
N MET A 34 8.89 -6.77 6.68
CA MET A 34 8.28 -5.98 7.74
C MET A 34 7.67 -6.87 8.83
N ARG A 35 6.96 -7.95 8.46
CA ARG A 35 6.45 -8.95 9.39
C ARG A 35 7.56 -9.61 10.19
N GLU A 36 8.64 -10.02 9.54
CA GLU A 36 9.81 -10.60 10.21
C GLU A 36 10.43 -9.65 11.25
N VAL A 37 10.43 -8.33 10.98
CA VAL A 37 10.98 -7.35 11.92
C VAL A 37 10.04 -7.08 13.11
N LEU A 38 8.72 -7.22 12.91
CA LEU A 38 7.71 -6.95 13.93
C LEU A 38 7.33 -8.19 14.75
N GLU A 39 7.56 -9.39 14.22
CA GLU A 39 7.31 -10.66 14.89
C GLU A 39 7.95 -10.75 16.29
N PRO A 40 9.24 -10.39 16.50
CA PRO A 40 9.85 -10.44 17.83
C PRO A 40 9.24 -9.46 18.84
N LEU A 41 8.49 -8.47 18.36
CA LEU A 41 7.82 -7.49 19.22
C LEU A 41 6.45 -7.99 19.72
N GLY A 42 6.05 -9.21 19.34
CA GLY A 42 4.75 -9.81 19.70
C GLY A 42 3.57 -9.05 19.09
N VAL A 43 3.81 -8.23 18.06
CA VAL A 43 2.77 -7.42 17.41
C VAL A 43 2.20 -8.21 16.24
N ALA A 44 0.96 -8.67 16.37
CA ALA A 44 0.22 -9.22 15.24
C ALA A 44 -0.19 -8.08 14.30
N ILE A 45 0.21 -8.16 13.03
CA ILE A 45 -0.21 -7.18 12.01
C ILE A 45 -1.59 -7.60 11.50
N ALA A 46 -2.63 -6.91 11.97
CA ALA A 46 -4.00 -7.12 11.51
C ALA A 46 -4.18 -6.63 10.05
N GLN A 47 -3.61 -5.47 9.73
CA GLN A 47 -3.82 -4.79 8.46
C GLN A 47 -2.64 -3.89 8.12
N VAL A 48 -2.31 -3.78 6.82
CA VAL A 48 -1.27 -2.87 6.34
C VAL A 48 -1.93 -1.73 5.58
N GLN A 49 -1.75 -0.52 6.08
CA GLN A 49 -2.16 0.70 5.39
C GLN A 49 -0.93 1.38 4.78
N ILE A 50 -1.05 1.77 3.51
CA ILE A 50 0.01 2.45 2.76
C ILE A 50 -0.48 3.81 2.25
N SER A 51 0.46 4.73 2.09
CA SER A 51 0.31 5.89 1.23
C SER A 51 1.31 5.78 0.08
N ALA A 52 0.82 5.87 -1.17
CA ALA A 52 1.64 5.62 -2.34
C ALA A 52 1.28 6.53 -3.52
N ARG A 53 2.30 6.93 -4.29
CA ARG A 53 2.13 7.66 -5.55
C ARG A 53 2.26 6.69 -6.72
N GLY A 54 1.32 6.73 -7.65
CA GLY A 54 1.29 5.78 -8.75
C GLY A 54 0.18 6.06 -9.75
N ARG A 55 0.00 5.15 -10.70
CA ARG A 55 -1.04 5.23 -11.72
C ARG A 55 -1.90 3.98 -11.69
N VAL A 56 -3.20 4.14 -11.92
CA VAL A 56 -4.07 3.01 -12.24
C VAL A 56 -3.88 2.64 -13.71
N GLN A 57 -3.74 1.36 -13.98
CA GLN A 57 -3.66 0.78 -15.31
C GLN A 57 -4.73 -0.30 -15.44
N GLU A 58 -5.30 -0.42 -16.63
CA GLU A 58 -6.28 -1.44 -16.94
C GLU A 58 -5.63 -2.51 -17.80
N GLN A 59 -5.85 -3.78 -17.44
CA GLN A 59 -5.34 -4.94 -18.17
C GLN A 59 -6.45 -5.99 -18.23
N GLY A 60 -7.16 -6.02 -19.36
CA GLY A 60 -8.41 -6.76 -19.49
C GLY A 60 -9.47 -6.21 -18.53
N GLU A 61 -10.17 -7.10 -17.84
CA GLU A 61 -11.21 -6.74 -16.85
C GLU A 61 -10.63 -6.35 -15.48
N LYS A 62 -9.30 -6.41 -15.31
CA LYS A 62 -8.64 -6.12 -14.04
C LYS A 62 -8.01 -4.73 -14.04
N ARG A 63 -8.06 -4.08 -12.89
CA ARG A 63 -7.41 -2.79 -12.64
C ARG A 63 -6.21 -3.00 -11.73
N PHE A 64 -5.11 -2.33 -12.04
CA PHE A 64 -3.87 -2.43 -11.29
C PHE A 64 -3.36 -1.05 -10.89
N PHE A 65 -2.97 -0.88 -9.63
CA PHE A 65 -2.24 0.30 -9.19
C PHE A 65 -0.74 0.03 -9.28
N VAL A 66 -0.04 0.85 -10.05
CA VAL A 66 1.41 0.74 -10.28
C VAL A 66 2.11 1.89 -9.57
N ALA A 67 2.94 1.54 -8.57
CA ALA A 67 3.72 2.48 -7.77
C ALA A 67 5.21 2.09 -7.81
N GLY A 68 5.96 2.77 -8.68
CA GLY A 68 7.35 2.42 -8.95
C GLY A 68 7.47 1.00 -9.50
N LYS A 69 8.15 0.11 -8.76
CA LYS A 69 8.33 -1.31 -9.11
C LYS A 69 7.19 -2.21 -8.62
N ASN A 70 6.25 -1.68 -7.84
CA ASN A 70 5.17 -2.46 -7.26
C ASN A 70 3.92 -2.39 -8.13
N LYS A 71 3.23 -3.53 -8.26
CA LYS A 71 1.95 -3.66 -8.95
C LYS A 71 0.97 -4.33 -8.00
N PHE A 72 -0.16 -3.66 -7.74
CA PHE A 72 -1.21 -4.15 -6.86
C PHE A 72 -2.51 -4.32 -7.65
N ALA A 73 -3.23 -5.42 -7.45
CA ALA A 73 -4.57 -5.57 -7.99
C ALA A 73 -5.53 -4.67 -7.21
N VAL A 74 -6.27 -3.79 -7.90
CA VAL A 74 -7.27 -2.94 -7.26
C VAL A 74 -8.54 -3.73 -7.09
N VAL A 75 -8.98 -3.88 -5.84
CA VAL A 75 -10.24 -4.55 -5.49
C VAL A 75 -11.33 -3.50 -5.39
N ALA A 76 -12.49 -3.78 -5.98
CA ALA A 76 -13.65 -2.91 -5.87
C ALA A 76 -14.18 -2.93 -4.43
N ALA A 77 -14.47 -1.74 -3.88
CA ALA A 77 -15.20 -1.56 -2.64
C ALA A 77 -16.28 -0.50 -2.86
N ALA A 78 -17.39 -0.61 -2.11
CA ALA A 78 -18.58 0.22 -2.30
C ALA A 78 -18.26 1.73 -2.28
N ASP A 79 -17.36 2.16 -1.39
CA ASP A 79 -16.98 3.57 -1.20
C ASP A 79 -15.61 3.92 -1.81
N ALA A 80 -15.07 3.06 -2.70
CA ALA A 80 -13.77 3.31 -3.30
C ALA A 80 -13.84 4.51 -4.27
N PRO A 81 -12.85 5.43 -4.24
CA PRO A 81 -12.82 6.54 -5.17
C PRO A 81 -12.63 6.04 -6.61
N ASN A 82 -13.36 6.63 -7.54
CA ASN A 82 -13.17 6.36 -8.96
C ASN A 82 -11.90 7.06 -9.47
N ILE A 83 -10.83 6.29 -9.69
CA ILE A 83 -9.57 6.79 -10.25
C ILE A 83 -9.54 6.47 -11.75
N PRO A 84 -9.47 7.46 -12.66
CA PRO A 84 -9.34 7.18 -14.09
C PRO A 84 -7.99 6.53 -14.41
N SER A 85 -8.00 5.57 -15.35
CA SER A 85 -6.77 4.92 -15.83
C SER A 85 -5.78 5.95 -16.37
N GLY A 86 -4.48 5.71 -16.16
CA GLY A 86 -3.39 6.60 -16.55
C GLY A 86 -3.16 7.82 -15.64
N THR A 87 -4.11 8.15 -14.75
CA THR A 87 -3.99 9.31 -13.86
C THR A 87 -2.93 9.07 -12.78
N LEU A 88 -1.98 10.01 -12.65
CA LEU A 88 -1.05 10.00 -11.53
C LEU A 88 -1.77 10.48 -10.27
N VAL A 89 -1.83 9.61 -9.26
CA VAL A 89 -2.54 9.86 -8.01
C VAL A 89 -1.66 9.53 -6.81
N LEU A 90 -1.89 10.24 -5.70
CA LEU A 90 -1.51 9.82 -4.36
C LEU A 90 -2.71 9.12 -3.74
N ILE A 91 -2.54 7.88 -3.30
CA ILE A 91 -3.59 7.12 -2.63
C ILE A 91 -3.26 6.87 -1.16
N GLU A 92 -4.30 6.67 -0.37
CA GLU A 92 -4.23 5.90 0.88
C GLU A 92 -5.04 4.63 0.67
N ALA A 93 -4.44 3.50 1.04
CA ALA A 93 -5.04 2.20 0.76
C ALA A 93 -4.66 1.13 1.76
N VAL A 94 -5.49 0.11 1.80
CA VAL A 94 -5.28 -1.12 2.55
C VAL A 94 -4.69 -2.15 1.62
N VAL A 95 -3.60 -2.79 2.04
CA VAL A 95 -2.98 -3.88 1.30
C VAL A 95 -3.34 -5.21 1.96
N ASN A 96 -3.91 -6.11 1.17
CA ASN A 96 -3.89 -7.53 1.46
C ASN A 96 -2.62 -8.11 0.83
N ASP A 97 -1.61 -8.31 1.67
CA ASP A 97 -0.30 -8.83 1.29
C ASP A 97 -0.21 -10.37 1.35
N ARG A 98 -1.34 -11.05 1.57
CA ARG A 98 -1.44 -12.52 1.55
C ARG A 98 -1.87 -13.06 0.18
N SER A 99 -2.27 -12.19 -0.75
CA SER A 99 -2.60 -12.53 -2.13
C SER A 99 -1.43 -12.24 -3.10
N ASN A 100 -1.42 -12.93 -4.24
CA ASN A 100 -0.45 -12.70 -5.31
C ASN A 100 -1.16 -12.61 -6.69
N PRO A 101 -1.14 -11.47 -7.39
CA PRO A 101 -0.56 -10.20 -6.96
C PRO A 101 -1.23 -9.66 -5.69
N MET A 102 -0.49 -8.89 -4.90
CA MET A 102 -1.04 -8.24 -3.71
C MET A 102 -2.26 -7.39 -4.09
N GLU A 103 -3.28 -7.45 -3.27
CA GLU A 103 -4.53 -6.73 -3.48
C GLU A 103 -4.55 -5.43 -2.69
N LEU A 104 -5.24 -4.44 -3.25
CA LEU A 104 -5.30 -3.10 -2.73
C LEU A 104 -6.74 -2.58 -2.77
N THR A 105 -7.23 -2.15 -1.61
CA THR A 105 -8.49 -1.43 -1.47
C THR A 105 -8.18 0.04 -1.25
N VAL A 106 -8.50 0.88 -2.23
CA VAL A 106 -8.27 2.33 -2.16
C VAL A 106 -9.30 2.96 -1.23
N MET A 107 -8.83 3.71 -0.23
CA MET A 107 -9.69 4.47 0.68
C MET A 107 -9.82 5.92 0.22
N THR A 108 -8.70 6.56 -0.15
CA THR A 108 -8.68 7.94 -0.65
C THR A 108 -7.74 8.05 -1.85
N ALA A 109 -8.05 8.98 -2.75
CA ALA A 109 -7.22 9.28 -3.91
C ALA A 109 -7.19 10.79 -4.16
N LYS A 110 -5.99 11.35 -4.24
CA LYS A 110 -5.74 12.73 -4.64
C LYS A 110 -5.01 12.75 -5.98
N PRO A 111 -5.59 13.35 -7.04
CA PRO A 111 -4.86 13.65 -8.26
C PRO A 111 -3.61 14.46 -7.96
N LEU A 112 -2.50 14.10 -8.61
CA LEU A 112 -1.29 14.91 -8.61
C LEU A 112 -1.25 15.65 -9.94
N ALA A 113 -1.08 16.98 -9.88
CA ALA A 113 -0.82 17.76 -11.09
C ALA A 113 0.42 17.19 -11.80
N GLN A 114 0.32 17.05 -13.12
CA GLN A 114 1.41 16.54 -13.96
C GLN A 114 2.60 17.49 -13.97
#